data_AF-A0A2K0UUJ5-F1
#
_entry.id   AF-A0A2K0UUJ5-F1
#
_cell.length_a   1.000
_cell.length_b   1.000
_cell.length_c   1.000
_cell.angle_alpha   90.00
_cell.angle_beta   90.00
_cell.angle_gamma   90.00
#
_symmetry.space_group_name_H-M   'P 1'
#
loop_
_entity.id
_entity.type
_entity.pdbx_description
1 polymer ?
#
loop_
_entity_poly.entity_id
_entity_poly.type
_entity_poly.pdbx_seq_one_letter_code
_entity_poly.pdbx_strand_id
1 'polypeptide(L)'
;MILGGTTCTWRKEIKPYARYELRTRVLSWDEKWLYVVTHFVKFGVFRPTEFVLQPKKMSKTAKGHDKEEVDMLKSVYASSVARYVFKNNGRTIPLEEALRKCNLLPDDETSLAAIENMRASNLAIGRFEAGWEAVHNCIQPTGPALGWYHSAY
;
A
#
# COMPACT_ATOMS: atom_id res chain seq x y z
N MET A 1 17.24 -3.12 4.25
CA MET A 1 16.06 -3.87 3.78
C MET A 1 16.39 -4.54 2.45
N ILE A 2 15.92 -5.75 2.20
CA ILE A 2 16.19 -6.54 0.98
C ILE A 2 14.87 -7.01 0.40
N LEU A 3 14.70 -6.94 -0.93
CA LEU A 3 13.57 -7.51 -1.64
C LEU A 3 13.76 -9.03 -1.78
N GLY A 4 12.86 -9.83 -1.19
CA GLY A 4 12.89 -11.29 -1.34
C GLY A 4 12.20 -11.78 -2.61
N GLY A 5 11.17 -11.06 -3.07
CA GLY A 5 10.47 -11.37 -4.30
C GLY A 5 9.27 -10.47 -4.51
N THR A 6 8.82 -10.38 -5.76
CA THR A 6 7.60 -9.65 -6.12
C THR A 6 6.79 -10.49 -7.08
N THR A 7 5.48 -10.47 -6.92
CA THR A 7 4.53 -11.10 -7.85
C THR A 7 3.55 -10.04 -8.32
N CYS A 8 3.13 -10.11 -9.59
CA CYS A 8 2.23 -9.13 -10.18
C CYS A 8 1.21 -9.83 -11.08
N THR A 9 -0.05 -9.41 -10.98
CA THR A 9 -1.14 -9.91 -11.82
C THR A 9 -1.83 -8.74 -12.52
N TRP A 10 -1.92 -8.85 -13.84
CA TRP A 10 -2.58 -7.88 -14.71
C TRP A 10 -4.02 -8.32 -14.98
N ARG A 11 -4.97 -7.41 -14.79
CA ARG A 11 -6.38 -7.59 -15.20
C ARG A 11 -6.70 -6.83 -16.48
N LYS A 12 -6.01 -5.72 -16.72
CA LYS A 12 -6.20 -4.86 -17.89
C LYS A 12 -4.86 -4.36 -18.38
N GLU A 13 -4.74 -4.25 -19.70
CA GLU A 13 -3.59 -3.62 -20.33
C GLU A 13 -3.56 -2.10 -20.06
N ILE A 14 -2.34 -1.55 -20.01
CA ILE A 14 -2.11 -0.11 -20.05
C ILE A 14 -1.67 0.22 -21.47
N LYS A 15 -2.41 1.09 -22.16
CA LYS A 15 -2.08 1.49 -23.54
C LYS A 15 -0.74 2.25 -23.61
N PRO A 16 -0.04 2.21 -24.75
CA PRO A 16 1.14 3.04 -24.96
C PRO A 16 0.85 4.52 -24.65
N TYR A 17 1.76 5.17 -23.93
CA TYR A 17 1.65 6.57 -23.49
C TYR A 17 0.44 6.91 -22.60
N ALA A 18 -0.31 5.91 -22.12
CA ALA A 18 -1.37 6.13 -21.15
C ALA A 18 -0.78 6.46 -19.78
N ARG A 19 -1.29 7.54 -19.16
CA ARG A 19 -0.92 7.89 -17.79
C ARG A 19 -1.56 6.92 -16.80
N TYR A 20 -0.76 6.46 -15.85
CA TYR A 20 -1.19 5.65 -14.72
C TYR A 20 -0.54 6.16 -13.43
N GLU A 21 -1.09 5.72 -12.30
CA GLU A 21 -0.56 6.00 -10.97
C GLU A 21 -0.22 4.69 -10.27
N LEU A 22 0.80 4.76 -9.42
CA LEU A 22 1.19 3.68 -8.53
C LEU A 22 0.71 4.02 -7.13
N ARG A 23 -0.14 3.17 -6.57
CA ARG A 23 -0.56 3.26 -5.16
C ARG A 23 0.09 2.14 -4.39
N THR A 24 1.11 2.49 -3.60
CA THR A 24 1.87 1.56 -2.78
C THR A 24 1.52 1.76 -1.31
N ARG A 25 1.22 0.67 -0.61
CA ARG A 25 0.99 0.67 0.84
C ARG A 25 1.62 -0.56 1.49
N VAL A 26 1.97 -0.41 2.77
CA VAL A 26 2.26 -1.56 3.62
C VAL A 26 0.94 -2.28 3.88
N LEU A 27 0.86 -3.55 3.50
CA LEU A 27 -0.34 -4.36 3.65
C LEU A 27 -0.40 -4.99 5.05
N SER A 28 0.65 -5.73 5.40
CA SER A 28 0.82 -6.40 6.69
C SER A 28 2.28 -6.88 6.81
N TRP A 29 2.61 -7.51 7.93
CA TRP A 29 3.90 -8.16 8.15
C TRP A 29 3.79 -9.32 9.12
N ASP A 30 4.75 -10.24 9.01
CA ASP A 30 5.03 -11.25 10.02
C ASP A 30 6.42 -11.05 10.65
N GLU A 31 6.95 -12.09 11.30
CA GLU A 31 8.26 -12.07 11.93
C GLU A 31 9.42 -11.90 10.93
N LYS A 32 9.23 -12.23 9.65
CA LYS A 32 10.31 -12.25 8.67
C LYS A 32 10.07 -11.29 7.51
N TRP A 33 8.84 -11.24 7.03
CA TRP A 33 8.44 -10.58 5.79
C TRP A 33 7.56 -9.36 6.07
N LEU A 34 7.97 -8.23 5.49
CA LEU A 34 7.12 -7.08 5.25
C LEU A 34 6.42 -7.27 3.88
N TYR A 35 5.10 -7.25 3.87
CA TYR A 35 4.29 -7.33 2.65
C TYR A 35 3.88 -5.93 2.20
N VAL A 36 4.32 -5.54 1.01
CA VAL A 36 3.97 -4.26 0.38
C VAL A 36 3.12 -4.53 -0.83
N VAL A 37 1.91 -3.96 -0.87
CA VAL A 37 1.04 -4.06 -2.04
C VAL A 37 1.15 -2.79 -2.88
N THR A 38 1.20 -2.96 -4.19
CA THR A 38 1.25 -1.87 -5.16
C THR A 38 0.19 -2.09 -6.22
N HIS A 39 -0.70 -1.12 -6.38
CA HIS A 39 -1.73 -1.13 -7.42
C HIS A 39 -1.37 -0.16 -8.53
N PHE A 40 -1.45 -0.63 -9.77
CA PHE A 40 -1.40 0.19 -10.97
C PHE A 40 -2.81 0.66 -11.26
N VAL A 41 -3.05 1.96 -11.17
CA VAL A 41 -4.39 2.53 -11.27
C VAL A 41 -4.48 3.60 -12.35
N LYS A 42 -5.69 3.82 -12.85
CA LYS A 42 -5.95 4.92 -13.79
C LYS A 42 -5.66 6.28 -13.14
N PHE A 43 -4.93 7.11 -13.87
CA PHE A 43 -4.57 8.45 -13.41
C PHE A 43 -5.81 9.29 -13.08
N GLY A 44 -5.76 9.99 -11.96
CA GLY A 44 -6.77 10.94 -11.49
C GLY A 44 -8.04 10.31 -10.91
N VAL A 45 -8.15 8.97 -10.85
CA VAL A 45 -9.33 8.31 -10.26
C VAL A 45 -9.31 8.41 -8.75
N PHE A 46 -8.14 8.27 -8.13
CA PHE A 46 -8.04 8.23 -6.69
C PHE A 46 -7.31 9.46 -6.15
N ARG A 47 -8.02 10.26 -5.35
CA ARG A 47 -7.45 11.45 -4.71
C ARG A 47 -7.42 11.25 -3.20
N PRO A 48 -6.25 11.24 -2.56
CA PRO A 48 -6.16 11.13 -1.11
C PRO A 48 -6.73 12.38 -0.44
N THR A 49 -7.19 12.21 0.80
CA THR A 49 -7.77 13.31 1.60
C THR A 49 -6.71 14.33 1.99
N GLU A 50 -5.50 13.87 2.29
CA GLU A 50 -4.37 14.68 2.68
C GLU A 50 -3.04 14.03 2.27
N PHE A 51 -1.97 14.84 2.25
CA PHE A 51 -0.60 14.38 2.07
C PHE A 51 0.23 14.67 3.31
N VAL A 52 0.41 13.67 4.17
CA VAL A 52 0.99 13.82 5.51
C VAL A 52 2.41 14.39 5.46
N LEU A 53 3.28 13.92 4.55
CA LEU A 53 4.65 14.42 4.41
C LEU A 53 4.79 15.57 3.40
N GLN A 54 3.71 15.98 2.71
CA GLN A 54 3.74 17.08 1.73
C GLN A 54 2.55 18.05 1.89
N PRO A 55 2.39 18.69 3.06
CA PRO A 55 1.20 19.48 3.40
C PRO A 55 0.98 20.72 2.50
N LYS A 56 2.02 21.19 1.79
CA LYS A 56 1.94 22.39 0.93
C LYS A 56 1.22 22.16 -0.41
N LYS A 57 0.91 20.92 -0.78
CA LYS A 57 0.20 20.58 -2.02
C LYS A 57 -1.27 20.29 -1.75
N MET A 58 -2.03 21.29 -1.29
CA MET A 58 -3.48 21.21 -1.37
C MET A 58 -3.93 21.69 -2.75
N SER A 59 -4.50 20.80 -3.56
CA SER A 59 -5.38 21.23 -4.66
C SER A 59 -6.74 21.55 -4.07
N LYS A 60 -7.31 22.69 -4.49
CA LYS A 60 -8.63 23.17 -4.07
C LYS A 60 -9.66 22.04 -4.16
N THR A 61 -10.46 21.92 -3.11
CA THR A 61 -11.62 21.05 -2.94
C THR A 61 -12.26 20.64 -4.27
N ALA A 62 -11.91 19.46 -4.76
CA ALA A 62 -12.61 18.88 -5.88
C ALA A 62 -13.79 18.09 -5.32
N LYS A 63 -15.02 18.58 -5.55
CA LYS A 63 -16.24 17.78 -5.47
C LYS A 63 -16.04 16.51 -6.31
N GLY A 64 -15.65 15.43 -5.66
CA GLY A 64 -15.59 14.11 -6.26
C GLY A 64 -16.98 13.51 -6.16
N HIS A 65 -17.64 13.29 -7.29
CA HIS A 65 -18.76 12.37 -7.38
C HIS A 65 -18.42 11.09 -6.63
N ASP A 66 -19.32 10.63 -5.74
CA ASP A 66 -19.29 9.30 -5.17
C ASP A 66 -19.36 8.28 -6.32
N LYS A 67 -18.20 7.94 -6.88
CA LYS A 67 -18.10 6.79 -7.75
C LYS A 67 -18.18 5.57 -6.86
N GLU A 68 -19.15 4.72 -7.14
CA GLU A 68 -19.32 3.44 -6.44
C GLU A 68 -17.99 2.67 -6.40
N GLU A 69 -17.72 1.97 -5.28
CA GLU A 69 -16.48 1.19 -5.08
C GLU A 69 -16.19 0.23 -6.24
N VAL A 70 -17.24 -0.31 -6.85
CA VAL A 70 -17.20 -1.20 -8.02
C VAL A 70 -16.50 -0.54 -9.22
N ASP A 71 -16.73 0.74 -9.46
CA ASP A 71 -16.10 1.47 -10.56
C ASP A 71 -14.64 1.82 -10.27
N MET A 72 -14.29 1.95 -8.98
CA MET A 72 -12.90 2.13 -8.57
C MET A 72 -12.09 0.85 -8.75
N LEU A 73 -12.64 -0.32 -8.40
CA LEU A 73 -11.98 -1.62 -8.65
C LEU A 73 -11.70 -1.84 -10.13
N LYS A 74 -12.65 -1.48 -11.01
CA LYS A 74 -12.46 -1.53 -12.48
C LYS A 74 -11.34 -0.62 -12.98
N SER A 75 -10.93 0.40 -12.21
CA SER A 75 -9.88 1.33 -12.61
C SER A 75 -8.47 0.84 -12.31
N VAL A 76 -8.33 -0.31 -11.64
CA VAL A 76 -7.04 -0.96 -11.38
C VAL A 76 -6.64 -1.83 -12.58
N TYR A 77 -5.47 -1.55 -13.14
CA TYR A 77 -4.88 -2.33 -14.23
C TYR A 77 -4.22 -3.60 -13.73
N ALA A 78 -3.43 -3.48 -12.66
CA ALA A 78 -2.66 -4.57 -12.09
C ALA A 78 -2.47 -4.41 -10.59
N SER A 79 -2.23 -5.51 -9.92
CA SER A 79 -1.90 -5.55 -8.49
C SER A 79 -0.63 -6.37 -8.30
N SER A 80 0.30 -5.83 -7.52
CA SER A 80 1.60 -6.43 -7.22
C SER A 80 1.77 -6.54 -5.71
N VAL A 81 2.39 -7.63 -5.25
CA VAL A 81 2.80 -7.79 -3.85
C VAL A 81 4.29 -8.07 -3.83
N ALA A 82 5.01 -7.21 -3.12
CA ALA A 82 6.43 -7.32 -2.86
C ALA A 82 6.67 -7.77 -1.41
N ARG A 83 7.61 -8.69 -1.23
CA ARG A 83 8.02 -9.21 0.07
C ARG A 83 9.42 -8.69 0.40
N TYR A 84 9.56 -7.99 1.52
CA TYR A 84 10.82 -7.45 1.99
C TYR A 84 11.26 -8.11 3.29
N VAL A 85 12.56 -8.29 3.46
CA VAL A 85 13.18 -8.78 4.70
C VAL A 85 14.13 -7.73 5.26
N PHE A 86 14.12 -7.58 6.58
CA PHE A 86 15.05 -6.71 7.29
C PHE A 86 16.22 -7.53 7.76
N LYS A 87 17.42 -7.17 7.32
CA LYS A 87 18.65 -7.82 7.72
C LYS A 87 19.61 -6.82 8.35
N ASN A 88 20.32 -7.27 9.37
CA ASN A 88 21.43 -6.57 9.98
C ASN A 88 22.57 -7.57 10.21
N ASN A 89 23.76 -7.29 9.68
CA ASN A 89 24.93 -8.17 9.76
C ASN A 89 24.62 -9.64 9.42
N GLY A 90 23.88 -9.86 8.33
CA GLY A 90 23.51 -11.20 7.85
C GLY A 90 22.35 -11.87 8.61
N ARG A 91 21.93 -11.35 9.78
CA ARG A 91 20.80 -11.86 10.56
C ARG A 91 19.50 -11.18 10.15
N THR A 92 18.42 -11.93 10.08
CA THR A 92 17.07 -11.38 9.90
C THR A 92 16.61 -10.76 11.21
N ILE A 93 16.17 -9.51 11.18
CA ILE A 93 15.55 -8.83 12.32
C ILE A 93 14.02 -8.91 12.14
N PRO A 94 13.27 -9.26 13.20
CA PRO A 94 11.82 -9.16 13.20
C PRO A 94 11.31 -7.76 12.84
N LEU A 95 10.25 -7.68 12.02
CA LEU A 95 9.81 -6.37 11.55
C LEU A 95 9.32 -5.48 12.70
N GLU A 96 8.60 -6.04 13.66
CA GLU A 96 8.13 -5.28 14.82
C GLU A 96 9.29 -4.64 15.57
N GLU A 97 10.38 -5.38 15.81
CA GLU A 97 11.58 -4.86 16.46
C GLU A 97 12.21 -3.73 15.63
N ALA A 98 12.28 -3.90 14.30
CA ALA A 98 12.80 -2.87 13.41
C ALA A 98 11.94 -1.59 13.43
N LEU A 99 10.60 -1.72 13.43
CA LEU A 99 9.68 -0.58 13.48
C LEU A 99 9.74 0.14 14.83
N ARG A 100 9.82 -0.60 15.95
CA ARG A 100 10.02 -0.03 17.28
C ARG A 100 11.31 0.76 17.37
N LYS A 101 12.43 0.21 16.88
CA LYS A 101 13.73 0.91 16.86
C LYS A 101 13.72 2.18 16.02
N CYS A 102 12.87 2.24 15.00
CA CYS A 102 12.69 3.42 14.17
C CYS A 102 11.66 4.42 14.72
N ASN A 103 11.07 4.18 15.90
CA ASN A 103 9.97 4.96 16.47
C ASN A 103 8.77 5.09 15.50
N LEU A 104 8.50 4.02 14.74
CA LEU A 104 7.39 3.96 13.78
C LEU A 104 6.14 3.25 14.33
N LEU A 105 6.24 2.64 15.53
CA LEU A 105 5.07 2.16 16.26
C LEU A 105 4.69 3.18 17.34
N PRO A 106 3.39 3.39 17.58
CA PRO A 106 2.93 4.24 18.67
C PRO A 106 3.22 3.58 20.01
N ASP A 107 3.46 4.41 21.03
CA ASP A 107 3.61 3.96 22.42
C ASP A 107 2.26 3.75 23.12
N ASP A 108 1.20 4.37 22.59
CA ASP A 108 -0.17 4.23 23.11
C ASP A 108 -0.75 2.86 22.77
N GLU A 109 -1.21 2.16 23.81
CA GLU A 109 -1.78 0.82 23.73
C GLU A 109 -3.00 0.75 22.81
N THR A 110 -3.85 1.79 22.79
CA THR A 110 -5.06 1.78 21.95
C THR A 110 -4.72 1.84 20.47
N SER A 111 -3.79 2.72 20.11
CA SER A 111 -3.25 2.84 18.74
C SER A 111 -2.51 1.57 18.32
N LEU A 112 -1.75 0.96 19.23
CA LEU A 112 -1.00 -0.27 18.98
C LEU A 112 -1.95 -1.45 18.71
N ALA A 113 -3.02 -1.59 19.51
CA ALA A 113 -4.04 -2.61 19.31
C ALA A 113 -4.77 -2.44 17.96
N ALA A 114 -5.06 -1.21 17.54
CA ALA A 114 -5.66 -0.94 16.23
C ALA A 114 -4.74 -1.36 15.07
N ILE A 115 -3.44 -1.06 15.16
CA ILE A 115 -2.44 -1.50 14.18
C ILE A 115 -2.35 -3.02 14.14
N GLU A 116 -2.34 -3.67 15.30
CA GLU A 116 -2.24 -5.12 15.39
C GLU A 116 -3.47 -5.83 14.79
N ASN A 117 -4.67 -5.31 15.04
CA ASN A 117 -5.90 -5.80 14.41
C ASN A 117 -5.86 -5.64 12.87
N MET A 118 -5.33 -4.50 12.38
CA MET A 118 -5.15 -4.28 10.95
C MET A 118 -4.08 -5.20 10.35
N ARG A 119 -2.98 -5.44 11.07
CA ARG A 119 -1.92 -6.37 10.66
C ARG A 119 -2.48 -7.79 10.55
N ALA A 120 -3.15 -8.27 11.58
CA ALA A 120 -3.70 -9.63 11.65
C ALA A 120 -4.75 -9.88 10.56
N SER A 121 -5.67 -8.94 10.34
CA SER A 121 -6.71 -9.06 9.30
C SER A 121 -6.15 -9.10 7.87
N ASN A 122 -5.04 -8.41 7.61
CA ASN A 122 -4.41 -8.37 6.28
C ASN A 122 -3.30 -9.44 6.07
N LEU A 123 -2.97 -10.23 7.10
CA LEU A 123 -1.84 -11.17 7.05
C LEU A 123 -2.06 -12.28 6.02
N ALA A 124 -3.27 -12.87 5.99
CA ALA A 124 -3.64 -13.91 5.04
C ALA A 124 -3.55 -13.40 3.58
N ILE A 125 -3.84 -12.12 3.36
CA ILE A 125 -3.70 -11.48 2.04
C ILE A 125 -2.23 -11.34 1.66
N GLY A 126 -1.38 -10.85 2.57
CA GLY A 126 0.06 -10.69 2.33
C GLY A 126 0.78 -12.02 2.08
N ARG A 127 0.38 -13.08 2.79
CA ARG A 127 0.88 -14.45 2.59
C ARG A 127 0.37 -15.12 1.32
N PHE A 128 -0.58 -14.50 0.61
CA PHE A 128 -1.30 -15.08 -0.53
C PHE A 128 -2.20 -16.28 -0.20
N GLU A 129 -2.57 -16.47 1.07
CA GLU A 129 -3.51 -17.52 1.48
C GLU A 129 -4.94 -17.20 1.03
N ALA A 130 -5.31 -15.91 1.03
CA ALA A 130 -6.63 -15.45 0.59
C ALA A 130 -6.77 -15.26 -0.95
N GLY A 131 -5.69 -15.52 -1.71
CA GLY A 131 -5.68 -15.42 -3.17
C GLY A 131 -5.61 -14.00 -3.75
N TRP A 132 -5.58 -13.90 -5.08
CA TRP A 132 -5.38 -12.66 -5.84
C TRP A 132 -6.59 -11.72 -5.85
N GLU A 133 -7.79 -12.24 -5.64
CA GLU A 133 -8.99 -11.42 -5.51
C GLU A 133 -8.96 -10.59 -4.22
N ALA A 134 -8.55 -11.19 -3.11
CA ALA A 134 -8.38 -10.46 -1.85
C ALA A 134 -7.34 -9.33 -1.97
N VAL A 135 -6.20 -9.60 -2.64
CA VAL A 135 -5.18 -8.58 -2.91
C VAL A 135 -5.77 -7.43 -3.72
N HIS A 136 -6.59 -7.71 -4.72
CA HIS A 136 -7.22 -6.66 -5.53
C HIS A 136 -8.21 -5.81 -4.75
N ASN A 137 -9.03 -6.48 -3.94
CA ASN A 137 -10.08 -5.85 -3.16
C ASN A 137 -9.52 -5.07 -1.97
N CYS A 138 -8.24 -5.27 -1.60
CA CYS A 138 -7.58 -4.51 -0.53
C CYS A 138 -7.19 -3.07 -0.93
N ILE A 139 -7.58 -2.61 -2.12
CA ILE A 139 -7.37 -1.24 -2.55
C ILE A 139 -8.16 -0.28 -1.66
N GLN A 140 -7.47 0.70 -1.09
CA GLN A 140 -8.10 1.75 -0.30
C GLN A 140 -8.28 3.00 -1.17
N PRO A 141 -9.53 3.33 -1.55
CA PRO A 141 -9.78 4.45 -2.44
C PRO A 141 -9.54 5.80 -1.75
N THR A 142 -9.97 5.87 -0.50
CA THR A 142 -9.98 7.05 0.35
C THR A 142 -8.97 6.90 1.49
N GLY A 143 -8.52 8.03 2.03
CA GLY A 143 -7.62 8.08 3.18
C GLY A 143 -6.41 9.01 2.98
N PRO A 144 -5.65 9.22 4.05
CA PRO A 144 -4.42 9.99 4.01
C PRO A 144 -3.37 9.26 3.16
N ALA A 145 -2.69 10.00 2.30
CA ALA A 145 -1.50 9.52 1.61
C ALA A 145 -0.25 10.07 2.28
N LEU A 146 0.82 9.29 2.27
CA LEU A 146 2.09 9.70 2.85
C LEU A 146 2.72 10.85 2.05
N GLY A 147 2.63 10.80 0.72
CA GLY A 147 3.12 11.85 -0.17
C GLY A 147 2.84 11.53 -1.62
N TRP A 148 3.05 12.51 -2.49
CA TRP A 148 2.94 12.34 -3.94
C TRP A 148 4.31 12.49 -4.60
N TYR A 149 4.70 11.48 -5.36
CA TYR A 149 5.99 11.43 -6.02
C TYR A 149 5.78 11.29 -7.52
N HIS A 150 6.28 12.28 -8.27
CA HIS A 150 6.34 12.21 -9.72
C HIS A 150 7.67 11.56 -10.08
N SER A 151 7.64 10.54 -10.93
CA SER A 151 8.85 10.13 -11.64
C SER A 151 9.23 11.27 -12.58
N ALA A 152 10.38 11.91 -12.38
CA ALA A 152 10.80 13.09 -13.12
C ALA A 152 11.40 12.77 -14.51
N TYR A 153 10.93 11.68 -15.13
CA TYR A 153 11.45 11.17 -16.39
C TYR A 153 10.38 11.20 -17.47
#